data_AF-A0A966D6K3-F1
#
_entry.id   AF-A0A966D6K3-F1
#
_cell.length_a   1.000
_cell.length_b   1.000
_cell.length_c   1.000
_cell.angle_alpha   90.00
_cell.angle_beta   90.00
_cell.angle_gamma   90.00
#
_symmetry.space_group_name_H-M   'P 1'
#
loop_
_entity.id
_entity.type
_entity.pdbx_description
1 polymer ?
#
loop_
_entity_poly.entity_id
_entity_poly.type
_entity_poly.pdbx_seq_one_letter_code
_entity_poly.pdbx_strand_id
1 'polypeptide(L)'
;MTHKTLDNLIPFFEEKGIEIEKTEKKDLEYPYIKIFGNNFDLSLHSQNILGTNQLRIGVLNSYDNRKGNGTKILDILKEYALQENYDIIIANKTESPQFWEKNQFTESDLYDGDYSFSLKRNF
;
A
#
# COMPACT_ATOMS: atom_id res chain seq x y z
N MET A 1 6.50 -13.78 -13.77
CA MET A 1 5.81 -14.27 -12.56
C MET A 1 4.42 -13.67 -12.57
N THR A 2 3.41 -14.52 -12.56
CA THR A 2 1.99 -14.15 -12.72
C THR A 2 1.47 -13.32 -11.55
N HIS A 3 0.49 -12.47 -11.84
CA HIS A 3 -0.26 -11.49 -11.01
C HIS A 3 -0.89 -12.01 -9.69
N LYS A 4 -0.30 -13.00 -9.02
CA LYS A 4 -0.83 -13.70 -7.82
C LYS A 4 -0.91 -12.84 -6.56
N THR A 5 -0.42 -11.61 -6.59
CA THR A 5 -0.21 -10.78 -5.40
C THR A 5 -1.43 -10.00 -4.92
N LEU A 6 -2.47 -9.82 -5.74
CA LEU A 6 -3.71 -9.18 -5.27
C LEU A 6 -4.73 -10.19 -4.75
N ASP A 7 -4.84 -11.35 -5.39
CA ASP A 7 -5.77 -12.40 -4.96
C ASP A 7 -5.41 -12.99 -3.58
N ASN A 8 -4.13 -13.00 -3.21
CA ASN A 8 -3.66 -13.44 -1.89
C ASN A 8 -3.80 -12.34 -0.82
N LEU A 9 -3.86 -11.07 -1.23
CA LEU A 9 -3.88 -9.93 -0.32
C LEU A 9 -5.24 -9.74 0.32
N ILE A 10 -6.31 -10.05 -0.43
CA ILE A 10 -7.69 -9.89 0.06
C ILE A 10 -7.98 -10.85 1.23
N PRO A 11 -7.78 -12.17 1.10
CA PRO A 11 -7.96 -13.08 2.24
C PRO A 11 -7.09 -12.70 3.43
N PHE A 12 -5.86 -12.24 3.19
CA PHE A 12 -4.96 -11.82 4.26
C PHE A 12 -5.51 -10.64 5.07
N PHE A 13 -6.10 -9.64 4.42
CA PHE A 13 -6.76 -8.53 5.11
C PHE A 13 -8.05 -8.96 5.82
N GLU A 14 -8.85 -9.82 5.19
CA GLU A 14 -10.09 -10.36 5.78
C GLU A 14 -9.79 -11.15 7.06
N GLU A 15 -8.72 -11.96 7.08
CA GLU A 15 -8.23 -12.66 8.28
C GLU A 15 -7.85 -11.71 9.43
N LYS A 16 -7.44 -10.47 9.11
CA LYS A 16 -7.10 -9.41 10.07
C LYS A 16 -8.31 -8.55 10.48
N GLY A 17 -9.51 -8.96 10.06
CA GLY A 17 -10.78 -8.28 10.34
C GLY A 17 -10.94 -6.96 9.59
N ILE A 18 -10.36 -6.85 8.39
CA ILE A 18 -10.54 -5.71 7.50
C ILE A 18 -11.48 -6.10 6.37
N GLU A 19 -12.60 -5.38 6.26
CA GLU A 19 -13.52 -5.54 5.14
C GLU A 19 -12.91 -4.92 3.86
N ILE A 20 -12.98 -5.66 2.76
CA ILE A 20 -12.47 -5.25 1.46
C ILE A 20 -13.59 -5.27 0.44
N GLU A 21 -13.66 -4.23 -0.38
CA GLU A 21 -14.47 -4.27 -1.60
C GLU A 21 -13.52 -4.38 -2.80
N LYS A 22 -13.70 -5.44 -3.59
CA LYS A 22 -13.04 -5.49 -4.90
C LYS A 22 -13.72 -4.47 -5.80
N THR A 23 -13.04 -3.36 -6.09
CA THR A 23 -13.48 -2.42 -7.10
C THR A 23 -12.52 -2.49 -8.28
N GLU A 24 -13.04 -2.72 -9.48
CA GLU A 24 -12.29 -2.60 -10.73
C GLU A 24 -12.64 -1.25 -11.40
N LYS A 25 -11.94 -0.16 -11.06
CA LYS A 25 -11.84 1.03 -11.92
C LYS A 25 -11.19 0.62 -13.24
N LYS A 26 -12.00 0.68 -14.30
CA LYS A 26 -11.59 0.46 -15.69
C LYS A 26 -10.59 1.49 -16.23
N ASP A 27 -10.37 2.58 -15.49
CA ASP A 27 -9.50 3.69 -15.90
C ASP A 27 -8.07 3.59 -15.33
N LEU A 28 -7.78 2.59 -14.49
CA LEU A 28 -6.44 2.36 -13.98
C LEU A 28 -5.74 1.27 -14.80
N GLU A 29 -4.49 1.55 -15.19
CA GLU A 29 -3.65 0.64 -15.99
C GLU A 29 -3.37 -0.70 -15.26
N TYR A 30 -3.63 -0.77 -13.95
CA TYR A 30 -3.33 -1.92 -13.09
C TYR A 30 -4.51 -2.28 -12.18
N PRO A 31 -4.70 -3.58 -11.88
CA PRO A 31 -5.70 -4.02 -10.90
C PRO A 31 -5.37 -3.42 -9.53
N TYR A 32 -6.40 -3.00 -8.81
CA TYR A 32 -6.27 -2.43 -7.46
C TYR A 32 -7.38 -2.99 -6.57
N ILE A 33 -7.16 -2.90 -5.26
CA ILE A 33 -8.11 -3.33 -4.24
C ILE A 33 -8.48 -2.12 -3.41
N LYS A 34 -9.77 -1.83 -3.29
CA LYS A 34 -10.26 -0.78 -2.41
C LYS A 34 -10.56 -1.38 -1.03
N ILE A 35 -9.77 -1.00 -0.04
CA ILE A 35 -9.95 -1.49 1.33
C ILE A 35 -10.93 -0.56 2.05
N PHE A 36 -12.10 -1.08 2.45
CA PHE A 36 -13.12 -0.29 3.13
C PHE A 36 -13.08 -0.57 4.63
N GLY A 37 -12.38 0.30 5.36
CA GLY A 37 -12.35 0.29 6.81
C GLY A 37 -12.19 1.69 7.32
N ASN A 38 -13.31 2.41 7.46
CA ASN A 38 -13.38 3.77 8.03
C ASN A 38 -12.25 4.73 7.58
N ASN A 39 -12.36 5.22 6.34
CA ASN A 39 -11.74 6.44 5.79
C ASN A 39 -10.35 6.33 5.12
N PHE A 40 -9.96 5.18 4.57
CA PHE A 40 -8.65 5.02 3.91
C PHE A 40 -8.74 4.14 2.66
N ASP A 41 -8.82 4.77 1.49
CA ASP A 41 -8.89 4.06 0.21
C ASP A 41 -7.46 3.79 -0.28
N LEU A 42 -7.10 2.53 -0.50
CA LEU A 42 -5.81 2.15 -1.08
C LEU A 42 -5.95 1.62 -2.51
N SER A 43 -4.87 1.72 -3.27
CA SER A 43 -4.56 0.91 -4.43
C SER A 43 -3.25 0.18 -4.15
N LEU A 44 -3.16 -1.08 -4.57
CA LEU A 44 -2.03 -1.95 -4.28
C LEU A 44 -1.53 -2.53 -5.58
N HIS A 45 -0.22 -2.54 -5.78
CA HIS A 45 0.38 -3.01 -7.01
C HIS A 45 1.76 -3.63 -6.74
N SER A 46 1.99 -4.82 -7.29
CA SER A 46 3.27 -5.52 -7.15
C SER A 46 4.10 -5.36 -8.42
N GLN A 47 5.37 -4.99 -8.28
CA GLN A 47 6.32 -4.87 -9.39
C GLN A 47 7.66 -5.51 -9.03
N ASN A 48 8.30 -6.15 -10.02
CA ASN A 48 9.72 -6.43 -9.95
C ASN A 48 10.47 -5.46 -10.87
N ILE A 49 11.29 -4.59 -10.30
CA ILE A 49 12.11 -3.62 -11.04
C ILE A 49 13.56 -3.86 -10.66
N LEU A 50 14.42 -4.10 -11.66
CA LEU A 50 15.86 -4.29 -11.47
C LEU A 50 16.21 -5.34 -10.40
N GLY A 51 15.41 -6.42 -10.32
CA GLY A 51 15.61 -7.50 -9.35
C GLY A 51 15.07 -7.21 -7.94
N THR A 52 14.45 -6.05 -7.72
CA THR A 52 13.82 -5.68 -6.44
C THR A 52 12.32 -5.95 -6.52
N ASN A 53 11.78 -6.77 -5.60
CA ASN A 53 10.34 -6.98 -5.44
C ASN A 53 9.74 -5.83 -4.64
N GLN A 54 8.76 -5.15 -5.22
CA GLN A 54 8.22 -3.92 -4.65
C GLN A 54 6.71 -3.99 -4.51
N LEU A 55 6.20 -3.55 -3.37
CA LEU A 55 4.79 -3.34 -3.14
C LEU A 55 4.50 -1.83 -3.22
N ARG A 56 3.85 -1.39 -4.29
CA ARG A 56 3.37 -0.02 -4.42
C ARG A 56 2.01 0.12 -3.76
N ILE A 57 1.87 1.18 -2.99
CA ILE A 57 0.63 1.58 -2.33
C ILE A 57 0.27 2.99 -2.78
N GLY A 58 -0.92 3.17 -3.33
CA GLY A 58 -1.48 4.49 -3.62
C GLY A 58 -2.63 4.79 -2.67
N VAL A 59 -2.53 5.84 -1.86
CA VAL A 59 -3.68 6.34 -1.10
C VAL A 59 -4.54 7.15 -2.07
N LEU A 60 -5.80 6.72 -2.25
CA LEU A 60 -6.73 7.32 -3.21
C LEU A 60 -7.56 8.45 -2.58
N ASN A 61 -7.83 8.37 -1.27
CA ASN A 61 -8.52 9.40 -0.49
C ASN A 61 -8.05 9.36 0.97
N SER A 62 -7.68 10.51 1.50
CA SER A 62 -7.51 10.78 2.93
C SER A 62 -8.66 11.66 3.40
N TYR A 63 -9.55 11.16 4.27
CA TYR A 63 -10.61 12.03 4.80
C TYR A 63 -10.09 12.73 6.06
N ASP A 64 -9.66 13.97 5.85
CA ASP A 64 -8.86 14.86 6.72
C ASP A 64 -9.38 15.11 8.17
N ASN A 65 -10.47 14.51 8.62
CA ASN A 65 -11.10 14.85 9.92
C ASN A 65 -11.61 13.67 10.76
N ARG A 66 -11.25 12.43 10.40
CA ARG A 66 -11.54 11.27 11.24
C ARG A 66 -10.24 10.52 11.51
N LYS A 67 -9.79 10.54 12.77
CA LYS A 67 -8.62 9.78 13.26
C LYS A 67 -8.78 8.31 12.85
N GLY A 68 -8.21 7.95 11.69
CA GLY A 68 -8.46 6.69 11.02
C GLY A 68 -7.44 5.62 11.38
N ASN A 69 -7.82 4.37 11.15
CA ASN A 69 -6.99 3.18 11.33
C ASN A 69 -5.89 3.03 10.24
N GLY A 70 -5.44 4.12 9.60
CA GLY A 70 -4.45 4.09 8.52
C GLY A 70 -3.14 3.41 8.95
N THR A 71 -2.70 3.65 10.18
CA THR A 71 -1.57 2.93 10.79
C THR A 71 -1.82 1.42 10.87
N LYS A 72 -3.03 0.97 11.28
CA LYS A 72 -3.36 -0.47 11.32
C LYS A 72 -3.29 -1.10 9.94
N ILE A 73 -3.77 -0.41 8.89
CA ILE A 73 -3.67 -0.90 7.51
C ILE A 73 -2.21 -0.98 7.06
N LEU A 74 -1.39 0.03 7.38
CA LEU A 74 0.03 0.01 7.08
C LEU A 74 0.77 -1.11 7.83
N ASP A 75 0.42 -1.40 9.08
CA ASP A 75 1.01 -2.51 9.84
C ASP A 75 0.68 -3.87 9.21
N ILE A 76 -0.57 -4.05 8.77
CA ILE A 76 -0.97 -5.25 8.02
C ILE A 76 -0.20 -5.36 6.70
N LEU A 77 0.00 -4.25 5.97
CA LEU A 77 0.79 -4.24 4.74
C LEU A 77 2.26 -4.59 4.98
N LYS A 78 2.86 -4.12 6.08
CA LYS A 78 4.23 -4.51 6.47
C LYS A 78 4.33 -6.00 6.74
N GLU A 79 3.35 -6.57 7.44
CA GLU A 79 3.28 -8.01 7.69
C GLU A 79 3.16 -8.82 6.38
N TYR A 80 2.27 -8.40 5.48
CA TYR A 80 2.13 -9.01 4.16
C TYR A 80 3.41 -8.91 3.33
N ALA A 81 4.04 -7.73 3.33
CA ALA A 81 5.27 -7.48 2.61
C ALA A 81 6.41 -8.43 3.06
N LEU A 82 6.49 -8.69 4.38
CA LEU A 82 7.41 -9.66 4.95
C LEU A 82 7.11 -11.09 4.49
N GLN A 83 5.85 -11.52 4.57
CA GLN A 83 5.42 -12.86 4.22
C GLN A 83 5.71 -13.19 2.75
N GLU A 84 5.41 -12.25 1.86
CA GLU A 84 5.54 -12.43 0.41
C GLU A 84 6.92 -12.03 -0.15
N ASN A 85 7.88 -11.75 0.73
CA ASN A 85 9.24 -11.39 0.36
C ASN A 85 9.38 -10.14 -0.53
N TYR A 86 8.62 -9.10 -0.22
CA TYR A 86 8.84 -7.78 -0.81
C TYR A 86 10.06 -7.11 -0.17
N ASP A 87 10.90 -6.49 -1.00
CA ASP A 87 12.12 -5.80 -0.59
C ASP A 87 11.84 -4.35 -0.18
N ILE A 88 10.77 -3.76 -0.70
CA ILE A 88 10.40 -2.36 -0.46
C ILE A 88 8.91 -2.13 -0.62
N ILE A 89 8.35 -1.26 0.23
CA ILE A 89 7.01 -0.69 0.05
C ILE A 89 7.19 0.76 -0.44
N ILE A 90 6.45 1.17 -1.47
CA ILE A 90 6.52 2.52 -2.04
C ILE A 90 5.15 3.18 -1.97
N ALA A 91 5.08 4.40 -1.47
CA ALA A 91 3.85 5.14 -1.24
C ALA A 91 3.79 6.48 -2.00
N ASN A 92 2.57 6.89 -2.35
CA ASN A 92 2.30 8.17 -3.01
C ASN A 92 2.29 9.38 -2.05
N LYS A 93 2.46 10.59 -2.59
CA LYS A 93 2.53 11.89 -1.88
C LYS A 93 1.21 12.39 -1.30
N THR A 94 0.12 11.66 -1.46
CA THR A 94 -1.23 12.14 -1.14
C THR A 94 -1.47 12.34 0.37
N GLU A 95 -0.69 11.68 1.22
CA GLU A 95 -0.68 11.91 2.67
C GLU A 95 0.46 12.82 3.08
N SER A 96 0.30 13.47 4.24
CA SER A 96 1.35 14.36 4.79
C SER A 96 2.67 13.61 5.03
N PRO A 97 3.85 14.25 4.84
CA PRO A 97 5.13 13.66 5.19
C PRO A 97 5.19 13.14 6.63
N GLN A 98 4.57 13.86 7.58
CA GLN A 98 4.52 13.46 8.99
C GLN A 98 3.77 12.14 9.21
N PHE A 99 2.74 11.86 8.42
CA PHE A 99 2.05 10.56 8.47
C PHE A 99 2.97 9.44 8.02
N TRP A 100 3.70 9.63 6.92
CA TRP A 100 4.64 8.63 6.40
C TRP A 100 5.80 8.37 7.36
N GLU A 101 6.42 9.44 7.88
CA GLU A 101 7.50 9.38 8.86
C GLU A 101 7.07 8.65 10.13
N LYS A 102 5.86 8.95 10.65
CA LYS A 102 5.29 8.24 11.81
C LYS A 102 5.18 6.73 11.59
N ASN A 103 5.01 6.31 10.34
CA ASN A 103 4.94 4.90 9.94
C ASN A 103 6.28 4.36 9.41
N GLN A 104 7.40 5.04 9.70
CA GLN A 104 8.78 4.68 9.34
C GLN A 104 9.13 4.79 7.84
N PHE A 105 8.23 5.33 7.03
CA PHE A 105 8.57 5.63 5.64
C PHE A 105 9.54 6.81 5.59
N THR A 106 10.47 6.75 4.64
CA THR A 106 11.43 7.81 4.37
C THR A 106 11.17 8.39 3.00
N GLU A 107 11.44 9.70 2.83
CA GLU A 107 11.37 10.31 1.52
C GLU A 107 12.38 9.62 0.57
N SER A 108 11.97 9.44 -0.67
CA SER A 108 12.63 8.58 -1.64
C SER A 108 12.62 9.24 -3.01
N ASP A 109 13.82 9.51 -3.50
CA ASP A 109 14.06 10.00 -4.87
C ASP A 109 14.00 8.88 -5.91
N LEU A 110 13.71 7.63 -5.50
CA LEU A 110 13.68 6.47 -6.40
C LEU A 110 12.64 6.59 -7.52
N TYR A 111 11.69 7.53 -7.42
CA TYR A 111 10.65 7.73 -8.42
C TYR A 111 10.43 9.23 -8.70
N ASP A 112 10.56 9.60 -9.97
CA ASP A 112 10.03 10.86 -10.49
C ASP A 112 8.50 10.77 -10.55
N GLY A 113 7.77 11.65 -9.83
CA GLY A 113 6.31 11.77 -9.90
C GLY A 113 5.58 11.73 -8.56
N ASP A 114 4.34 11.21 -8.57
CA ASP A 114 3.39 11.20 -7.46
C ASP A 114 3.78 10.27 -6.28
N TYR A 115 4.90 9.55 -6.36
CA TYR A 115 5.41 8.64 -5.33
C TYR A 115 6.74 9.12 -4.76
N SER A 116 6.81 9.34 -3.44
CA SER A 116 8.05 9.82 -2.80
C SER A 116 8.36 9.21 -1.46
N PHE A 117 7.61 8.22 -1.00
CA PHE A 117 7.90 7.61 0.29
C PHE A 117 8.21 6.15 0.10
N SER A 118 9.24 5.66 0.78
CA SER A 118 9.62 4.26 0.71
C SER A 118 9.98 3.69 2.08
N LEU A 119 9.72 2.39 2.23
CA LEU A 119 10.05 1.62 3.41
C LEU A 119 10.79 0.35 2.96
N LYS A 120 12.10 0.32 3.19
CA LYS A 120 12.96 -0.82 2.86
C LYS A 120 12.79 -1.93 3.89
N ARG A 121 13.05 -3.16 3.48
CA ARG A 121 12.98 -4.37 4.31
C ARG A 121 14.01 -4.37 5.45
N ASN A 122 13.71 -3.65 6.54
CA ASN A 122 14.30 -3.68 7.89
C ASN A 122 13.49 -2.72 8.80
N PHE A 123 12.18 -2.95 8.88
CA PHE A 123 11.15 -2.04 9.41
C PHE A 123 11.53 -1.21 10.64
#